data_AF-A0A1F9NJ71-F1
#
_entry.id   AF-A0A1F9NJ71-F1
#
_cell.length_a   1.000
_cell.length_b   1.000
_cell.length_c   1.000
_cell.angle_alpha   90.00
_cell.angle_beta   90.00
_cell.angle_gamma   90.00
#
_symmetry.space_group_name_H-M   'P 1'
#
loop_
_entity.id
_entity.type
_entity.pdbx_description
1 polymer ?
#
loop_
_entity_poly.entity_id
_entity_poly.type
_entity_poly.pdbx_seq_one_letter_code
_entity_poly.pdbx_strand_id
1 'polypeptide(L)'
;MKKYKERHGQVPDALGTLAYDGTKLLLEAIRKAGSDDPRKIRDALASIRDFHGVTGKSTLDRNGDSVKSAAIVKIEGGRQKFVKMVNP
;
A
#
# COMPACT_ATOMS: atom_id res chain seq x y z
N MET A 1 4.06 6.96 -9.57
CA MET A 1 5.39 7.60 -9.67
C MET A 1 5.41 8.80 -10.63
N LYS A 2 5.26 8.62 -11.96
CA LYS A 2 5.29 9.73 -12.94
C LYS A 2 4.31 10.88 -12.61
N LYS A 3 3.02 10.56 -12.45
CA LYS A 3 1.97 11.54 -12.08
C LYS A 3 2.24 12.28 -10.76
N TYR A 4 2.84 11.60 -9.79
CA TYR A 4 3.19 12.22 -8.50
C TYR A 4 4.34 13.22 -8.69
N LYS A 5 5.37 12.85 -9.45
CA LYS A 5 6.49 13.74 -9.79
C LYS A 5 6.06 14.95 -10.61
N GLU A 6 5.16 14.76 -11.59
CA GLU A 6 4.58 15.85 -12.37
C GLU A 6 3.84 16.85 -11.48
N ARG A 7 3.11 16.37 -10.46
CA ARG A 7 2.33 17.22 -9.54
C ARG A 7 3.17 17.87 -8.43
N HIS A 8 4.19 17.17 -7.92
CA HIS A 8 4.89 17.56 -6.69
C HIS A 8 6.39 17.86 -6.90
N GLY A 9 6.91 17.73 -8.13
CA GLY A 9 8.33 17.98 -8.45
C GLY A 9 9.30 16.89 -7.96
N GLN A 10 8.84 15.95 -7.13
CA GLN A 10 9.65 14.90 -6.53
C GLN A 10 8.98 13.53 -6.68
N VAL A 11 9.75 12.45 -6.63
CA VAL A 11 9.17 11.10 -6.48
C VAL A 11 8.59 10.96 -5.07
N PRO A 12 7.50 10.20 -4.87
CA PRO A 12 6.96 9.96 -3.53
C PRO A 12 7.97 9.14 -2.72
N ASP A 13 8.00 9.39 -1.43
CA ASP A 13 8.70 8.54 -0.47
C ASP A 13 7.86 7.30 -0.11
N ALA A 14 8.37 6.49 0.82
CA ALA A 14 7.68 5.29 1.26
C ALA A 14 6.28 5.58 1.81
N LEU A 15 6.11 6.67 2.57
CA LEU A 15 4.83 7.03 3.22
C LEU A 15 3.79 7.48 2.20
N GLY A 16 4.17 8.34 1.25
CA GLY A 16 3.28 8.75 0.17
C GLY A 16 2.84 7.57 -0.70
N THR A 17 3.73 6.60 -0.90
CA THR A 17 3.41 5.38 -1.65
C THR A 17 2.46 4.46 -0.86
N LEU A 18 2.66 4.31 0.46
CA LEU A 18 1.77 3.54 1.33
C LEU A 18 0.38 4.17 1.46
N ALA A 19 0.30 5.50 1.57
CA ALA A 19 -0.97 6.23 1.62
C ALA A 19 -1.79 6.03 0.33
N TYR A 20 -1.12 6.01 -0.83
CA TYR A 20 -1.76 5.72 -2.11
C TYR A 20 -2.38 4.32 -2.13
N ASP A 21 -1.61 3.31 -1.70
CA ASP A 21 -2.08 1.92 -1.67
C ASP A 21 -3.22 1.73 -0.67
N GLY A 22 -3.11 2.28 0.54
CA GLY A 22 -4.16 2.22 1.56
C GLY A 22 -5.46 2.87 1.07
N THR A 23 -5.36 4.02 0.40
CA THR A 23 -6.52 4.69 -0.20
C THR A 23 -7.16 3.82 -1.29
N LYS A 24 -6.36 3.24 -2.19
CA LYS A 24 -6.86 2.36 -3.25
C LYS A 24 -7.52 1.10 -2.69
N LEU A 25 -6.95 0.51 -1.65
CA LEU A 25 -7.51 -0.65 -0.96
C LEU A 25 -8.86 -0.32 -0.31
N LEU A 26 -8.96 0.83 0.38
CA LEU A 26 -10.22 1.29 0.97
C LEU A 26 -11.30 1.56 -0.09
N LEU A 27 -10.94 2.20 -1.20
CA LEU A 27 -11.87 2.45 -2.30
C LEU A 27 -12.38 1.14 -2.93
N GLU A 28 -11.52 0.13 -3.05
CA GLU A 28 -11.92 -1.18 -3.51
C GLU A 28 -12.88 -1.87 -2.52
N ALA A 29 -12.63 -1.73 -1.22
CA ALA A 29 -13.55 -2.23 -0.19
C ALA A 29 -14.92 -1.54 -0.24
N ILE A 30 -14.96 -0.22 -0.42
CA ILE A 30 -16.20 0.55 -0.60
C ILE A 30 -16.94 0.05 -1.84
N ARG A 31 -16.24 -0.10 -2.97
CA ARG A 31 -16.82 -0.63 -4.21
C ARG A 31 -17.40 -2.03 -4.03
N LYS A 32 -16.69 -2.91 -3.33
CA LYS A 32 -17.11 -4.29 -3.06
C LYS A 32 -18.28 -4.37 -2.08
N ALA A 33 -18.32 -3.49 -1.08
CA ALA A 33 -19.42 -3.40 -0.12
C ALA A 33 -20.73 -2.90 -0.76
N GLY A 34 -20.63 -2.08 -1.81
CA GLY A 34 -21.80 -1.49 -2.48
C GLY A 34 -22.64 -0.62 -1.53
N SER A 35 -22.02 -0.06 -0.49
CA SER A 35 -22.68 0.64 0.61
C SER A 35 -21.70 1.61 1.27
N ASP A 36 -22.24 2.65 1.90
CA ASP A 36 -21.56 3.59 2.79
C ASP A 36 -21.58 3.15 4.27
N ASP A 37 -22.17 1.99 4.59
CA ASP A 37 -22.15 1.44 5.95
C ASP A 37 -20.71 1.02 6.34
N PRO A 38 -20.13 1.62 7.38
CA PRO A 38 -18.75 1.34 7.78
C PRO A 38 -18.52 -0.13 8.19
N ARG A 39 -19.55 -0.83 8.68
CA ARG A 39 -19.42 -2.26 9.04
C ARG A 39 -19.28 -3.11 7.79
N LYS A 40 -20.09 -2.83 6.76
CA LYS A 40 -20.01 -3.53 5.47
C LYS A 40 -18.69 -3.25 4.76
N ILE A 41 -18.20 -2.01 4.83
CA ILE A 41 -16.90 -1.64 4.26
C ILE A 41 -15.76 -2.37 4.98
N ARG A 42 -15.78 -2.43 6.31
CA ARG A 42 -14.79 -3.18 7.10
C ARG A 42 -14.78 -4.67 6.71
N ASP A 43 -15.95 -5.28 6.61
CA ASP A 43 -16.06 -6.70 6.27
C ASP A 43 -15.60 -6.97 4.82
N ALA A 44 -15.95 -6.08 3.89
CA ALA A 44 -15.45 -6.11 2.52
C ALA A 44 -13.92 -5.95 2.48
N LEU A 45 -13.36 -5.01 3.23
CA LEU A 45 -11.92 -4.77 3.33
C LEU A 45 -11.17 -6.03 3.81
N ALA A 46 -11.65 -6.67 4.88
CA ALA A 46 -11.07 -7.90 5.42
C ALA A 46 -11.14 -9.09 4.43
N SER A 47 -12.08 -9.05 3.48
CA SER A 47 -12.23 -10.08 2.45
C SER A 47 -11.30 -9.91 1.23
N ILE A 48 -10.58 -8.79 1.13
CA ILE A 48 -9.68 -8.53 0.00
C ILE A 48 -8.40 -9.34 0.18
N ARG A 49 -8.06 -10.12 -0.84
CA ARG A 49 -6.84 -10.93 -0.93
C ARG A 49 -6.04 -10.48 -2.13
N ASP A 50 -4.72 -10.61 -2.05
CA ASP A 50 -3.80 -10.38 -3.15
C ASP A 50 -3.95 -8.98 -3.80
N PHE A 51 -4.17 -7.95 -2.98
CA PHE A 51 -4.29 -6.58 -3.47
C PHE A 51 -2.95 -6.10 -4.06
N HIS A 52 -2.98 -5.69 -5.32
CA HIS A 52 -1.81 -5.20 -6.05
C HIS A 52 -1.68 -3.67 -5.95
N GLY A 53 -0.84 -3.22 -5.01
CA GLY A 53 -0.47 -1.82 -4.84
C GLY A 53 0.87 -1.47 -5.48
N VAL A 54 1.24 -0.21 -5.36
CA VAL A 54 2.55 0.33 -5.77
C VAL A 54 3.68 -0.24 -4.89
N THR A 55 3.40 -0.51 -3.61
CA THR A 55 4.33 -1.12 -2.65
C THR A 55 4.39 -2.64 -2.73
N GLY A 56 3.68 -3.24 -3.70
CA GLY A 56 3.65 -4.68 -3.94
C GLY A 56 2.31 -5.31 -3.62
N LYS A 57 2.30 -6.64 -3.58
CA LYS A 57 1.11 -7.44 -3.26
C LYS A 57 0.90 -7.48 -1.74
N SER A 58 -0.36 -7.38 -1.30
CA SER A 58 -0.70 -7.46 0.11
C SER A 58 -2.00 -8.20 0.38
N THR A 59 -2.07 -8.83 1.54
CA THR A 59 -3.27 -9.47 2.09
C THR A 59 -3.37 -9.10 3.56
N LEU A 60 -4.56 -8.71 4.02
CA LEU A 60 -4.79 -8.46 5.45
C LEU A 60 -4.95 -9.80 6.18
N ASP A 61 -4.26 -9.97 7.30
CA ASP A 61 -4.42 -11.12 8.18
C ASP A 61 -5.67 -10.99 9.08
N ARG A 62 -5.83 -11.90 10.04
CA ARG A 62 -6.98 -11.93 10.95
C ARG A 62 -7.05 -10.71 11.88
N ASN A 63 -5.94 -10.01 12.11
CA ASN A 63 -5.85 -8.81 12.93
C ASN A 63 -6.10 -7.54 12.10
N GLY A 64 -6.14 -7.67 10.77
CA GLY A 64 -6.15 -6.54 9.85
C GLY A 64 -4.75 -6.04 9.50
N ASP A 65 -3.70 -6.78 9.86
CA ASP A 65 -2.33 -6.41 9.54
C ASP A 65 -2.00 -6.81 8.10
N SER A 66 -1.36 -5.89 7.37
CA SER A 66 -1.01 -6.11 5.97
C SER A 66 0.25 -6.96 5.86
N VAL A 67 0.09 -8.23 5.48
CA VAL A 67 1.20 -9.14 5.20
C VAL A 67 1.84 -8.74 3.86
N LYS A 68 3.08 -8.24 3.92
CA LYS A 68 3.82 -7.71 2.77
C LYS A 68 5.32 -7.90 2.92
N SER A 69 6.02 -7.87 1.81
CA SER A 69 7.49 -7.86 1.76
C SER A 69 8.05 -6.54 2.29
N ALA A 70 9.18 -6.61 2.99
CA ALA A 70 9.94 -5.45 3.47
C ALA A 70 11.13 -5.14 2.56
N ALA A 71 11.37 -3.86 2.28
CA ALA A 71 12.55 -3.41 1.53
C ALA A 71 13.71 -3.10 2.48
N ILE A 72 14.88 -3.66 2.19
CA ILE A 72 16.14 -3.26 2.83
C ILE A 72 16.78 -2.16 2.01
N VAL A 73 16.97 -1.01 2.65
CA VAL A 73 17.56 0.20 2.03
C VAL A 73 18.82 0.57 2.80
N LYS A 74 19.91 0.81 2.06
CA LYS A 74 21.17 1.33 2.60
C LYS A 74 21.25 2.82 2.34
N ILE A 75 21.74 3.60 3.31
CA ILE A 75 22.16 4.98 3.08
C ILE A 75 23.64 4.97 2.69
N GLU A 76 23.95 5.49 1.51
CA GLU A 76 25.31 5.57 0.97
C GLU A 76 25.52 6.96 0.38
N GLY A 77 26.47 7.73 0.91
CA GLY A 77 26.71 9.12 0.49
C GLY A 77 25.49 10.04 0.64
N GLY A 78 24.68 9.83 1.70
CA GLY A 78 23.46 10.60 1.95
C GLY A 78 22.27 10.24 1.05
N ARG A 79 22.39 9.21 0.19
CA ARG A 79 21.33 8.76 -0.72
C ARG A 79 20.85 7.37 -0.35
N GLN A 80 19.55 7.14 -0.52
CA GLN A 80 18.95 5.81 -0.37
C GLN A 80 19.31 4.92 -1.56
N LYS A 81 19.79 3.72 -1.28
CA LYS A 81 20.08 2.66 -2.25
C LYS A 81 19.31 1.39 -1.87
N PHE A 82 18.44 0.94 -2.76
CA PHE A 82 17.75 -0.33 -2.60
C PHE A 82 18.75 -1.49 -2.59
N VAL A 83 18.61 -2.41 -1.64
CA VAL A 83 19.48 -3.58 -1.50
C VAL A 83 18.73 -4.84 -1.92
N LYS A 84 17.62 -5.15 -1.24
CA LYS A 84 16.81 -6.35 -1.51
C LYS A 84 15.42 -6.24 -0.89
N MET A 85 14.51 -7.11 -1.33
CA MET A 85 13.26 -7.39 -0.65
C MET A 85 13.44 -8.61 0.28
N VAL A 86 12.75 -8.60 1.41
CA VAL A 86 12.62 -9.73 2.33
C VAL A 86 11.13 -10.04 2.45
N ASN A 87 10.75 -11.28 2.18
CA ASN A 87 9.37 -11.73 2.32
C ASN A 87 9.11 -12.21 3.76
N PRO A 88 7.86 -12.13 4.26
CA PRO A 88 7.44 -12.77 5.50
C PRO A 88 7.70 -14.27 5.51
#